data_AF-N6TQJ6-F1
#
_entry.id   AF-N6TQJ6-F1
#
_cell.length_a   1.000
_cell.length_b   1.000
_cell.length_c   1.000
_cell.angle_alpha   90.00
_cell.angle_beta   90.00
_cell.angle_gamma   90.00
#
_symmetry.space_group_name_H-M   'P 1'
#
loop_
_entity.id
_entity.type
_entity.pdbx_description
1 polymer ?
#
loop_
_entity_poly.entity_id
_entity_poly.type
_entity_poly.pdbx_seq_one_letter_code
_entity_poly.pdbx_strand_id
1 'polypeptide(L)'
;MAEDEADLEDLIASEPKTRKVRKPQHPSPPQNEKCRSRIDQLAIPSRRLILALYQNHSDHLPKEKVEKIKALLQELYAMTPEETQTYFQHLKKQELEANRRKDIKFMLKKLVRRKKRAKQTKKAYNLINHLLVQSMEYALKHPVPPLVSVRLRNLSNIVLEQISDMMNVKVPDREQPDPLGYFLIQVADWTAIAIEHLYYGVQLKKNQELQKLAAEAKAREQLNKEKIEPPGGQSEDEHETGGSEAVLSEALLVSEME
;
A
#
# COMPACT_ATOMS: atom_id res chain seq x y z
N MET A 1 -12.28 25.34 -22.34
CA MET A 1 -11.13 26.23 -22.05
C MET A 1 -11.55 27.56 -21.46
N ALA A 2 -12.64 28.22 -21.92
CA ALA A 2 -13.13 29.46 -21.28
C ALA A 2 -13.96 29.23 -20.00
N GLU A 3 -14.37 27.98 -19.71
CA GLU A 3 -15.23 27.66 -18.55
C GLU A 3 -14.42 27.37 -17.27
N ASP A 4 -13.14 27.00 -17.39
CA ASP A 4 -12.27 26.63 -16.27
C ASP A 4 -11.71 27.84 -15.48
N GLU A 5 -11.80 29.06 -16.02
CA GLU A 5 -11.27 30.28 -15.38
C GLU A 5 -12.31 30.97 -14.48
N ALA A 6 -13.60 30.93 -14.85
CA ALA A 6 -14.69 31.54 -14.07
C ALA A 6 -14.81 30.93 -12.65
N ASP A 7 -14.66 29.61 -12.54
CA ASP A 7 -14.63 28.87 -11.27
C ASP A 7 -13.47 29.28 -10.33
N LEU A 8 -12.46 30.00 -10.84
CA LEU A 8 -11.27 30.41 -10.09
C LEU A 8 -11.39 31.81 -9.49
N GLU A 9 -12.07 32.74 -10.16
CA GLU A 9 -12.24 34.13 -9.67
C GLU A 9 -13.25 34.20 -8.50
N ASP A 10 -14.35 33.45 -8.58
CA ASP A 10 -15.36 33.33 -7.52
C ASP A 10 -14.80 32.78 -6.19
N LEU A 11 -13.68 32.06 -6.23
CA LEU A 11 -12.95 31.58 -5.05
C LEU A 11 -12.04 32.64 -4.40
N ILE A 12 -11.71 33.72 -5.11
CA ILE A 12 -10.81 34.79 -4.64
C ILE A 12 -11.60 35.95 -4.04
N ALA A 13 -12.82 36.23 -4.54
CA ALA A 13 -13.67 37.34 -4.11
C ALA A 13 -14.28 37.22 -2.69
N SER A 14 -14.07 36.11 -1.97
CA SER A 14 -14.73 35.88 -0.67
C SER A 14 -14.01 36.58 0.50
N GLU A 15 -14.62 37.67 0.98
CA GLU A 15 -14.15 38.51 2.10
C GLU A 15 -13.72 37.73 3.37
N PRO A 16 -12.82 38.30 4.21
CA PRO A 16 -12.35 37.67 5.44
C PRO A 16 -13.46 37.54 6.50
N LYS A 17 -14.21 36.44 6.43
CA LYS A 17 -15.30 36.07 7.33
C LYS A 17 -14.87 36.14 8.79
N THR A 18 -15.31 37.18 9.49
CA THR A 18 -14.99 37.44 10.89
C THR A 18 -15.36 36.23 11.76
N ARG A 19 -14.42 35.81 12.60
CA ARG A 19 -14.44 34.51 13.29
C ARG A 19 -15.46 34.50 14.44
N LYS A 20 -16.75 34.38 14.11
CA LYS A 20 -17.87 34.33 15.07
C LYS A 20 -17.57 33.35 16.21
N VAL A 21 -17.28 33.90 17.39
CA VAL A 21 -16.98 33.12 18.60
C VAL A 21 -18.23 32.32 18.97
N ARG A 22 -18.16 31.01 18.80
CA ARG A 22 -19.25 30.11 19.20
C ARG A 22 -19.33 30.11 20.73
N LYS A 23 -20.42 30.65 21.28
CA LYS A 23 -20.77 30.44 22.69
C LYS A 23 -20.87 28.93 22.96
N PRO A 24 -20.36 28.41 24.09
CA PRO A 24 -20.47 26.99 24.41
C PRO A 24 -21.94 26.58 24.53
N GLN A 25 -22.31 25.44 23.95
CA GLN A 25 -23.69 24.93 23.90
C GLN A 25 -24.08 24.09 25.13
N HIS A 26 -23.28 24.16 26.19
CA HIS A 26 -23.54 23.47 27.46
C HIS A 26 -23.62 24.51 28.58
N PRO A 27 -24.56 24.36 29.53
CA PRO A 27 -24.56 25.21 30.72
C PRO A 27 -23.24 25.02 31.46
N SER A 28 -22.59 26.13 31.82
CA SER A 28 -21.40 26.09 32.67
C SER A 28 -21.76 25.47 34.02
N PRO A 29 -20.96 24.53 34.56
CA PRO A 29 -21.21 23.97 35.88
C PRO A 29 -21.20 25.08 36.96
N PRO A 30 -21.94 24.91 38.06
CA PRO A 30 -22.10 25.95 39.08
C PRO A 30 -20.73 26.34 39.67
N GLN A 31 -20.41 27.63 39.59
CA GLN A 31 -19.06 28.16 39.86
C GLN A 31 -18.63 28.16 41.34
N ASN A 32 -19.45 27.61 42.25
CA ASN A 32 -19.26 27.69 43.70
C ASN A 32 -18.91 26.35 44.39
N GLU A 33 -18.74 25.24 43.67
CA GLU A 33 -18.12 24.05 44.26
C GLU A 33 -16.59 24.23 44.34
N LYS A 34 -16.06 24.32 45.57
CA LYS A 34 -14.61 24.23 45.82
C LYS A 34 -14.08 22.95 45.17
N CYS A 35 -13.16 23.09 44.23
CA CYS A 35 -12.56 21.95 43.52
C CYS A 35 -11.92 20.98 44.52
N ARG A 36 -12.58 19.84 44.76
CA ARG A 36 -12.07 18.77 45.63
C ARG A 36 -10.71 18.31 45.11
N SER A 37 -9.78 17.96 46.00
CA SER A 37 -8.43 17.56 45.59
C SER A 37 -8.48 16.32 44.69
N ARG A 38 -7.43 16.07 43.92
CA ARG A 38 -7.38 14.90 43.04
C ARG A 38 -7.45 13.58 43.84
N ILE A 39 -7.01 13.60 45.10
CA ILE A 39 -7.12 12.48 46.04
C ILE A 39 -8.58 12.29 46.43
N ASP A 40 -9.28 13.34 46.87
CA ASP A 40 -10.71 13.28 47.23
C ASP A 40 -11.60 12.79 46.08
N GLN A 41 -11.27 13.18 44.84
CA GLN A 41 -11.99 12.74 43.63
C GLN A 41 -11.81 11.23 43.36
N LEU A 42 -10.63 10.68 43.67
CA LEU A 42 -10.31 9.26 43.48
C LEU A 42 -10.74 8.40 44.68
N ALA A 43 -10.84 8.99 45.88
CA ALA A 43 -11.35 8.37 47.09
C ALA A 43 -12.87 8.16 47.08
N ILE A 44 -13.61 8.85 46.19
CA ILE A 44 -15.04 8.56 45.95
C ILE A 44 -15.12 7.30 45.06
N PRO A 45 -15.58 6.14 45.59
CA PRO A 45 -15.71 4.94 44.77
C PRO A 45 -16.75 5.16 43.67
N SER A 46 -16.49 4.63 42.48
CA SER A 46 -17.44 4.79 41.37
C SER A 46 -18.79 4.15 41.72
N ARG A 47 -19.90 4.77 41.30
CA ARG A 47 -21.27 4.30 41.59
C ARG A 47 -21.48 2.81 41.25
N ARG A 48 -20.90 2.34 40.13
CA ARG A 48 -20.90 0.93 39.71
C ARG A 48 -20.08 0.01 40.63
N LEU A 49 -18.95 0.49 41.18
CA LEU A 49 -18.13 -0.28 42.11
C LEU A 49 -18.86 -0.49 43.44
N ILE A 50 -19.60 0.50 43.93
CA ILE A 50 -20.46 0.36 45.13
C ILE A 50 -21.51 -0.73 44.89
N LEU A 51 -22.21 -0.70 43.75
CA LEU A 51 -23.21 -1.71 43.36
C LEU A 51 -22.58 -3.11 43.27
N ALA A 52 -21.41 -3.26 42.65
CA ALA A 52 -20.73 -4.55 42.49
C ALA A 52 -20.24 -5.10 43.84
N LEU A 53 -19.63 -4.28 44.69
CA LEU A 53 -19.23 -4.68 46.05
C LEU A 53 -20.43 -5.12 46.89
N TYR A 54 -21.54 -4.39 46.79
CA TYR A 54 -22.80 -4.75 47.46
C TYR A 54 -23.39 -6.07 46.95
N GLN A 55 -23.32 -6.34 45.64
CA GLN A 55 -23.75 -7.62 45.05
C GLN A 55 -22.85 -8.79 45.45
N ASN A 56 -21.55 -8.56 45.64
CA ASN A 56 -20.57 -9.59 46.01
C ASN A 56 -20.51 -9.87 47.53
N HIS A 57 -21.03 -8.97 48.36
CA HIS A 57 -20.90 -9.02 49.83
C HIS A 57 -22.24 -8.84 50.57
N SER A 58 -23.37 -9.19 49.93
CA SER A 58 -24.71 -9.16 50.52
C SER A 58 -24.80 -9.90 51.85
N ASP A 59 -24.05 -10.99 51.98
CA ASP A 59 -24.25 -12.01 53.01
C ASP A 59 -23.67 -11.61 54.38
N HIS A 60 -22.85 -10.55 54.40
CA HIS A 60 -22.34 -9.93 55.63
C HIS A 60 -23.31 -8.92 56.27
N LEU A 61 -24.48 -8.68 55.64
CA LEU A 61 -25.47 -7.70 56.09
C LEU A 61 -26.80 -8.37 56.48
N PRO A 62 -27.49 -7.90 57.54
CA PRO A 62 -28.81 -8.42 57.89
C PRO A 62 -29.82 -8.08 56.79
N LYS A 63 -30.68 -9.05 56.45
CA LYS A 63 -31.57 -9.01 55.28
C LYS A 63 -32.40 -7.72 55.15
N GLU A 64 -32.92 -7.19 56.26
CA GLU A 64 -33.64 -5.91 56.27
C GLU A 64 -32.83 -4.72 55.72
N LYS A 65 -31.52 -4.68 56.00
CA LYS A 65 -30.63 -3.63 55.49
C LYS A 65 -30.28 -3.85 54.03
N VAL A 66 -30.13 -5.10 53.60
CA VAL A 66 -30.01 -5.48 52.18
C VAL A 66 -31.23 -4.99 51.41
N GLU A 67 -32.45 -5.30 51.87
CA GLU A 67 -33.68 -4.86 51.20
C GLU A 67 -33.83 -3.33 51.14
N LYS A 68 -33.50 -2.60 52.23
CA LYS A 68 -33.51 -1.13 52.25
C LYS A 68 -32.46 -0.52 51.31
N ILE A 69 -31.25 -1.09 51.24
CA ILE A 69 -30.20 -0.65 50.29
C ILE A 69 -30.61 -0.97 48.84
N LYS A 70 -31.20 -2.13 48.59
CA LYS A 70 -31.73 -2.53 47.27
C LYS A 70 -32.83 -1.57 46.80
N ALA A 71 -33.78 -1.22 47.67
CA ALA A 71 -34.83 -0.24 47.37
C ALA A 71 -34.24 1.13 47.02
N LEU A 72 -33.34 1.66 47.87
CA LEU A 72 -32.64 2.92 47.59
C LEU A 72 -31.86 2.89 46.28
N LEU A 73 -31.17 1.80 45.94
CA LEU A 73 -30.49 1.70 44.64
C LEU A 73 -31.47 1.51 43.48
N GLN A 74 -32.63 0.90 43.67
CA GLN A 74 -33.66 0.88 42.62
C GLN A 74 -34.21 2.30 42.39
N GLU A 75 -34.46 3.10 43.43
CA GLU A 75 -34.87 4.51 43.31
C GLU A 75 -33.78 5.40 42.69
N LEU A 76 -32.51 5.25 43.10
CA LEU A 76 -31.37 6.04 42.60
C LEU A 76 -30.91 5.70 41.17
N TYR A 77 -31.37 4.57 40.60
CA TYR A 77 -30.97 4.11 39.26
C TYR A 77 -32.16 3.83 38.32
N ALA A 78 -33.40 3.84 38.80
CA ALA A 78 -34.59 3.84 37.97
C ALA A 78 -34.75 5.22 37.30
N MET A 79 -34.05 5.39 36.18
CA MET A 79 -34.35 6.43 35.19
C MET A 79 -35.84 6.37 34.86
N THR A 80 -36.51 7.53 34.85
CA THR A 80 -37.87 7.65 34.34
C THR A 80 -37.95 7.20 32.87
N PRO A 81 -39.13 6.82 32.35
CA PRO A 81 -39.30 6.48 30.93
C PRO A 81 -38.86 7.62 29.99
N GLU A 82 -38.99 8.88 30.41
CA GLU A 82 -38.57 10.06 29.65
C GLU A 82 -37.03 10.23 29.63
N GLU A 83 -36.36 10.01 30.76
CA GLU A 83 -34.89 10.01 30.84
C GLU A 83 -34.27 8.85 30.06
N THR A 84 -34.87 7.66 30.09
CA THR A 84 -34.41 6.54 29.24
C THR A 84 -34.64 6.82 27.77
N GLN A 85 -35.79 7.38 27.38
CA GLN A 85 -36.04 7.75 25.98
C GLN A 85 -35.04 8.80 25.48
N THR A 86 -34.76 9.85 26.26
CA THR A 86 -33.78 10.88 25.90
C THR A 86 -32.34 10.35 25.87
N TYR A 87 -31.97 9.46 26.79
CA TYR A 87 -30.68 8.74 26.75
C TYR A 87 -30.50 7.91 25.47
N PHE A 88 -31.49 7.10 25.08
CA PHE A 88 -31.41 6.31 23.84
C PHE A 88 -31.44 7.18 22.58
N GLN A 89 -32.15 8.32 22.58
CA GLN A 89 -32.04 9.31 21.50
C GLN A 89 -30.62 9.90 21.41
N HIS A 90 -29.97 10.18 22.54
CA HIS A 90 -28.61 10.72 22.58
C HIS A 90 -27.59 9.71 22.05
N LEU A 91 -27.68 8.43 22.46
CA LEU A 91 -26.85 7.35 21.90
C LEU A 91 -26.99 7.25 20.38
N LYS A 92 -28.24 7.23 19.86
CA LYS A 92 -28.49 7.18 18.40
C LYS A 92 -27.90 8.39 17.67
N LYS A 93 -27.96 9.60 18.25
CA LYS A 93 -27.32 10.80 17.70
C LYS A 93 -25.79 10.68 17.68
N GLN A 94 -25.18 10.18 18.77
CA GLN A 94 -23.74 9.96 18.86
C GLN A 94 -23.24 8.92 17.85
N GLU A 95 -23.96 7.81 17.65
CA GLU A 95 -23.63 6.80 16.65
C GLU A 95 -23.69 7.36 15.22
N LEU A 96 -24.76 8.08 14.90
CA LEU A 96 -24.96 8.70 13.58
C LEU A 96 -23.86 9.73 13.28
N GLU A 97 -23.46 10.54 14.27
CA GLU A 97 -22.28 11.41 14.17
C GLU A 97 -20.97 10.63 13.99
N ALA A 98 -20.75 9.56 14.76
CA ALA A 98 -19.55 8.74 14.65
C ALA A 98 -19.43 8.10 13.26
N ASN A 99 -20.54 7.66 12.67
CA ASN A 99 -20.58 7.10 11.32
C ASN A 99 -20.31 8.18 10.26
N ARG A 100 -20.98 9.34 10.32
CA ARG A 100 -20.65 10.49 9.45
C ARG A 100 -19.16 10.88 9.49
N ARG A 101 -18.53 10.84 10.68
CA ARG A 101 -17.08 11.11 10.84
C ARG A 101 -16.21 10.02 10.18
N LYS A 102 -16.62 8.74 10.19
CA LYS A 102 -15.95 7.65 9.45
C LYS A 102 -16.04 7.88 7.94
N ASP A 103 -17.21 8.23 7.42
CA ASP A 103 -17.47 8.41 5.99
C ASP A 103 -16.68 9.58 5.41
N ILE A 104 -16.67 10.73 6.09
CA ILE A 104 -15.86 11.91 5.73
C ILE A 104 -14.37 11.54 5.70
N LYS A 105 -13.88 10.80 6.72
CA LYS A 105 -12.48 10.33 6.79
C LYS A 105 -12.13 9.36 5.65
N PHE A 106 -13.06 8.48 5.27
CA PHE A 106 -12.90 7.55 4.14
C PHE A 106 -12.86 8.30 2.81
N MET A 107 -13.79 9.22 2.57
CA MET A 107 -13.85 10.05 1.37
C MET A 107 -12.60 10.93 1.20
N LEU A 108 -12.13 11.58 2.28
CA LEU A 108 -10.89 12.34 2.25
C LEU A 108 -9.67 11.44 1.93
N LYS A 109 -9.58 10.24 2.52
CA LYS A 109 -8.54 9.25 2.20
C LYS A 109 -8.60 8.78 0.74
N LYS A 110 -9.80 8.65 0.15
CA LYS A 110 -10.04 8.34 -1.27
C LYS A 110 -9.57 9.47 -2.19
N LEU A 111 -9.87 10.73 -1.85
CA LEU A 111 -9.43 11.93 -2.59
C LEU A 111 -7.90 12.10 -2.54
N VAL A 112 -7.27 11.98 -1.37
CA VAL A 112 -5.81 12.05 -1.23
C VAL A 112 -5.12 10.94 -2.04
N ARG A 113 -5.66 9.71 -2.03
CA ARG A 113 -5.16 8.61 -2.87
C ARG A 113 -5.27 8.92 -4.36
N ARG A 114 -6.39 9.48 -4.84
CA ARG A 114 -6.56 9.94 -6.23
C ARG A 114 -5.54 11.04 -6.57
N LYS A 115 -5.40 12.07 -5.74
CA LYS A 115 -4.47 13.20 -5.98
C LYS A 115 -2.99 12.74 -5.96
N LYS A 116 -2.62 11.75 -5.13
CA LYS A 116 -1.29 11.13 -5.16
C LYS A 116 -1.06 10.34 -6.46
N ARG A 117 -2.02 9.50 -6.88
CA ARG A 117 -1.92 8.77 -8.17
C ARG A 117 -1.78 9.72 -9.36
N ALA A 118 -2.59 10.79 -9.43
CA ALA A 118 -2.50 11.79 -10.49
C ALA A 118 -1.14 12.53 -10.52
N LYS A 119 -0.52 12.79 -9.35
CA LYS A 119 0.85 13.32 -9.29
C LYS A 119 1.89 12.29 -9.76
N GLN A 120 1.68 11.00 -9.48
CA GLN A 120 2.58 9.92 -9.93
C GLN A 120 2.48 9.69 -11.44
N THR A 121 1.28 9.68 -12.02
CA THR A 121 1.12 9.55 -13.48
C THR A 121 1.69 10.75 -14.23
N LYS A 122 1.42 11.99 -13.78
CA LYS A 122 2.06 13.19 -14.37
C LYS A 122 3.59 13.12 -14.28
N LYS A 123 4.17 12.68 -13.15
CA LYS A 123 5.63 12.45 -13.07
C LYS A 123 6.14 11.37 -14.03
N ALA A 124 5.41 10.27 -14.21
CA ALA A 124 5.78 9.22 -15.15
C ALA A 124 5.73 9.72 -16.61
N TYR A 125 4.66 10.43 -17.01
CA TYR A 125 4.57 11.03 -18.34
C TYR A 125 5.67 12.07 -18.59
N ASN A 126 5.98 12.93 -17.62
CA ASN A 126 7.09 13.89 -17.75
C ASN A 126 8.45 13.19 -17.92
N LEU A 127 8.69 12.08 -17.20
CA LEU A 127 9.92 11.28 -17.34
C LEU A 127 9.99 10.58 -18.71
N ILE A 128 8.88 9.99 -19.17
CA ILE A 128 8.78 9.38 -20.49
C ILE A 128 9.02 10.43 -21.58
N ASN A 129 8.42 11.61 -21.48
CA ASN A 129 8.60 12.69 -22.46
C ASN A 129 10.06 13.18 -22.49
N HIS A 130 10.69 13.36 -21.32
CA HIS A 130 12.11 13.73 -21.23
C HIS A 130 13.03 12.65 -21.84
N LEU A 131 12.73 11.37 -21.60
CA LEU A 131 13.46 10.24 -22.19
C LEU A 131 13.25 10.17 -23.71
N LEU A 132 12.03 10.41 -24.20
CA LEU A 132 11.73 10.46 -25.64
C LEU A 132 12.49 11.59 -26.32
N VAL A 133 12.43 12.82 -25.79
CA VAL A 133 13.20 13.98 -26.32
C VAL A 133 14.70 13.68 -26.33
N GLN A 134 15.26 13.16 -25.23
CA GLN A 134 16.67 12.76 -25.19
C GLN A 134 17.00 11.65 -26.20
N SER A 135 16.12 10.67 -26.42
CA SER A 135 16.33 9.60 -27.40
C SER A 135 16.26 10.10 -28.85
N MET A 136 15.39 11.07 -29.15
CA MET A 136 15.32 11.73 -30.46
C MET A 136 16.54 12.62 -30.72
N GLU A 137 16.97 13.41 -29.72
CA GLU A 137 18.22 14.17 -29.78
C GLU A 137 19.45 13.26 -29.96
N TYR A 138 19.48 12.11 -29.28
CA TYR A 138 20.58 11.15 -29.39
C TYR A 138 20.58 10.46 -30.76
N ALA A 139 19.41 10.06 -31.26
CA ALA A 139 19.24 9.49 -32.60
C ALA A 139 19.74 10.43 -33.70
N LEU A 140 19.42 11.72 -33.60
CA LEU A 140 19.87 12.75 -34.55
C LEU A 140 21.39 12.98 -34.50
N LYS A 141 22.03 12.79 -33.33
CA LYS A 141 23.49 12.90 -33.14
C LYS A 141 24.24 11.62 -33.52
N HIS A 142 23.58 10.46 -33.46
CA HIS A 142 24.18 9.14 -33.65
C HIS A 142 23.33 8.30 -34.62
N PRO A 143 23.59 8.38 -35.94
CA PRO A 143 22.87 7.59 -36.93
C PRO A 143 23.07 6.09 -36.68
N VAL A 144 21.98 5.32 -36.69
CA VAL A 144 22.01 3.87 -36.43
C VAL A 144 22.76 3.16 -37.57
N PRO A 145 23.65 2.17 -37.29
CA PRO A 145 24.07 1.22 -38.31
C PRO A 145 22.85 0.45 -38.86
N PRO A 146 22.85 0.06 -40.16
CA PRO A 146 21.67 -0.56 -40.77
C PRO A 146 21.25 -1.84 -40.05
N LEU A 147 19.96 -1.96 -39.72
CA LEU A 147 19.41 -3.12 -39.00
C LEU A 147 19.58 -4.42 -39.79
N VAL A 148 20.50 -5.27 -39.33
CA VAL A 148 20.84 -6.55 -39.98
C VAL A 148 19.80 -7.65 -39.69
N SER A 149 19.13 -7.63 -38.54
CA SER A 149 18.18 -8.70 -38.18
C SER A 149 16.77 -8.42 -38.69
N VAL A 150 16.16 -9.43 -39.35
CA VAL A 150 14.78 -9.37 -39.86
C VAL A 150 13.78 -9.06 -38.73
N ARG A 151 14.03 -9.58 -37.51
CA ARG A 151 13.19 -9.30 -36.34
C ARG A 151 13.22 -7.82 -35.95
N LEU A 152 14.41 -7.21 -35.87
CA LEU A 152 14.53 -5.79 -35.55
C LEU A 152 13.91 -4.91 -36.65
N ARG A 153 14.10 -5.28 -37.93
CA ARG A 153 13.49 -4.54 -39.05
C ARG A 153 11.96 -4.60 -39.01
N ASN A 154 11.38 -5.76 -38.67
CA ASN A 154 9.93 -5.90 -38.47
C ASN A 154 9.44 -5.12 -37.25
N LEU A 155 10.14 -5.20 -36.11
CA LEU A 155 9.80 -4.45 -34.90
C LEU A 155 9.86 -2.93 -35.13
N SER A 156 10.90 -2.46 -35.82
CA SER A 156 11.03 -1.06 -36.21
C SER A 156 9.95 -0.62 -37.19
N ASN A 157 9.57 -1.44 -38.18
CA ASN A 157 8.46 -1.12 -39.08
C ASN A 157 7.14 -0.92 -38.32
N ILE A 158 6.85 -1.74 -37.32
CA ILE A 158 5.65 -1.57 -36.45
C ILE A 158 5.73 -0.25 -35.66
N VAL A 159 6.91 0.10 -35.12
CA VAL A 159 7.09 1.36 -34.38
C VAL A 159 7.01 2.58 -35.32
N LEU A 160 7.56 2.46 -36.54
CA LEU A 160 7.50 3.49 -37.58
C LEU A 160 6.06 3.77 -38.00
N GLU A 161 5.26 2.72 -38.25
CA GLU A 161 3.82 2.81 -38.52
C GLU A 161 3.10 3.59 -37.42
N GLN A 162 3.29 3.23 -36.15
CA GLN A 162 2.67 3.92 -35.01
C GLN A 162 3.13 5.38 -34.84
N ILE A 163 4.40 5.70 -35.12
CA ILE A 163 4.89 7.09 -35.10
C ILE A 163 4.29 7.89 -36.27
N SER A 164 4.18 7.30 -37.45
CA SER A 164 3.54 7.89 -38.62
C SER A 164 2.06 8.19 -38.38
N ASP A 165 1.32 7.25 -37.81
CA ASP A 165 -0.08 7.42 -37.40
C ASP A 165 -0.23 8.58 -36.40
N MET A 166 0.59 8.60 -35.34
CA MET A 166 0.58 9.67 -34.35
C MET A 166 0.86 11.06 -34.95
N MET A 167 1.73 11.12 -35.96
CA MET A 167 2.09 12.37 -36.66
C MET A 167 1.16 12.72 -37.82
N ASN A 168 0.24 11.82 -38.20
CA ASN A 168 -0.59 11.90 -39.42
C ASN A 168 0.26 12.05 -40.71
N VAL A 169 1.41 11.39 -40.77
CA VAL A 169 2.33 11.41 -41.92
C VAL A 169 2.36 10.02 -42.56
N LYS A 170 2.23 9.94 -43.89
CA LYS A 170 2.35 8.68 -44.65
C LYS A 170 3.64 7.96 -44.25
N VAL A 171 3.55 6.65 -43.98
CA VAL A 171 4.72 5.80 -43.65
C VAL A 171 5.80 5.97 -44.72
N PRO A 172 7.03 6.40 -44.36
CA PRO A 172 8.10 6.63 -45.31
C PRO A 172 8.69 5.30 -45.78
N ASP A 173 9.06 5.23 -47.06
CA ASP A 173 9.77 4.08 -47.59
C ASP A 173 11.24 4.08 -47.14
N ARG A 174 11.82 2.90 -46.90
CA ARG A 174 13.23 2.74 -46.53
C ARG A 174 14.17 2.81 -47.74
N GLU A 175 13.67 2.58 -48.96
CA GLU A 175 14.51 2.63 -50.17
C GLU A 175 14.65 4.04 -50.76
N GLN A 176 13.62 4.89 -50.58
CA GLN A 176 13.64 6.30 -51.01
C GLN A 176 13.07 7.20 -49.89
N PRO A 177 13.82 7.42 -48.79
CA PRO A 177 13.34 8.21 -47.67
C PRO A 177 13.47 9.72 -47.93
N ASP A 178 12.36 10.45 -47.77
CA ASP A 178 12.40 11.92 -47.57
C ASP A 178 13.30 12.29 -46.37
N PRO A 179 13.84 13.52 -46.28
CA PRO A 179 14.66 13.94 -45.14
C PRO A 179 13.98 13.76 -43.78
N LEU A 180 12.67 13.99 -43.71
CA LEU A 180 11.84 13.72 -42.53
C LEU A 180 11.61 12.21 -42.33
N GLY A 181 11.38 11.46 -43.41
CA GLY A 181 11.22 10.01 -43.38
C GLY A 181 12.48 9.29 -42.86
N TYR A 182 13.67 9.74 -43.27
CA TYR A 182 14.96 9.24 -42.81
C TYR A 182 15.12 9.40 -41.28
N PHE A 183 14.75 10.56 -40.74
CA PHE A 183 14.74 10.79 -39.28
C PHE A 183 13.73 9.87 -38.56
N LEU A 184 12.50 9.72 -39.09
CA LEU A 184 11.51 8.81 -38.49
C LEU A 184 12.00 7.34 -38.50
N ILE A 185 12.64 6.90 -39.58
CA ILE A 185 13.24 5.56 -39.70
C ILE A 185 14.35 5.38 -38.65
N GLN A 186 15.24 6.36 -38.46
CA GLN A 186 16.28 6.30 -37.43
C GLN A 186 15.71 6.24 -36.01
N VAL A 187 14.66 7.00 -35.71
CA VAL A 187 13.99 6.96 -34.39
C VAL A 187 13.29 5.61 -34.17
N ALA A 188 12.64 5.05 -35.20
CA ALA A 188 12.04 3.71 -35.14
C ALA A 188 13.10 2.60 -34.96
N ASP A 189 14.24 2.69 -35.65
CA ASP A 189 15.34 1.74 -35.52
C ASP A 189 15.99 1.81 -34.12
N TRP A 190 16.24 3.02 -33.58
CA TRP A 190 16.72 3.21 -32.21
C TRP A 190 15.76 2.68 -31.14
N THR A 191 14.47 2.94 -31.29
CA THR A 191 13.44 2.50 -30.33
C THR A 191 13.21 0.98 -30.41
N ALA A 192 13.30 0.37 -31.58
CA ALA A 192 13.29 -1.09 -31.74
C ALA A 192 14.46 -1.77 -31.00
N ILE A 193 15.68 -1.24 -31.14
CA ILE A 193 16.86 -1.73 -30.39
C ILE A 193 16.63 -1.57 -28.87
N ALA A 194 16.13 -0.43 -28.42
CA ALA A 194 15.85 -0.18 -27.00
C ALA A 194 14.78 -1.14 -26.43
N ILE A 195 13.72 -1.44 -27.19
CA ILE A 195 12.69 -2.43 -26.84
C ILE A 195 13.29 -3.84 -26.78
N GLU A 196 14.13 -4.21 -27.74
CA GLU A 196 14.81 -5.52 -27.76
C GLU A 196 15.73 -5.69 -26.55
N HIS A 197 16.56 -4.69 -26.25
CA HIS A 197 17.44 -4.68 -25.06
C HIS A 197 16.64 -4.77 -23.75
N LEU A 198 15.53 -4.02 -23.63
CA LEU A 198 14.65 -4.08 -22.47
C LEU A 198 13.99 -5.46 -22.32
N TYR A 199 13.53 -6.05 -23.43
CA TYR A 199 12.93 -7.38 -23.44
C TYR A 199 13.94 -8.46 -23.00
N TYR A 200 15.17 -8.45 -23.55
CA TYR A 200 16.23 -9.34 -23.10
C TYR A 200 16.57 -9.15 -21.61
N GLY A 201 16.70 -7.90 -21.15
CA GLY A 201 16.95 -7.59 -19.74
C GLY A 201 15.85 -8.06 -18.78
N VAL A 202 14.59 -8.09 -19.23
CA VAL A 202 13.47 -8.64 -18.45
C VAL A 202 13.46 -10.17 -18.48
N GLN A 203 13.69 -10.80 -19.63
CA GLN A 203 13.73 -12.26 -19.73
C GLN A 203 14.91 -12.86 -18.97
N LEU A 204 16.09 -12.22 -19.01
CA LEU A 204 17.28 -12.65 -18.28
C LEU A 204 17.02 -12.64 -16.75
N LYS A 205 16.37 -11.59 -16.23
CA LYS A 205 15.95 -11.53 -14.82
C LYS A 205 14.94 -12.63 -14.45
N LYS A 206 13.91 -12.85 -15.27
CA LYS A 206 12.95 -13.95 -15.07
C LYS A 206 13.62 -15.32 -15.05
N ASN A 207 14.59 -15.55 -15.94
CA ASN A 207 15.36 -16.80 -15.97
C ASN A 207 16.19 -16.99 -14.70
N GLN A 208 16.81 -15.93 -14.16
CA GLN A 208 17.50 -15.96 -12.86
C GLN A 208 16.53 -16.22 -11.69
N GLU A 209 15.32 -15.66 -11.71
CA GLU A 209 14.27 -15.92 -10.71
C GLU A 209 13.81 -17.39 -10.76
N LEU A 210 13.56 -17.93 -11.94
CA LEU A 210 13.20 -19.34 -12.14
C LEU A 210 14.33 -20.29 -11.71
N GLN A 211 15.59 -19.97 -11.99
CA GLN A 211 16.75 -20.76 -11.52
C GLN A 211 16.84 -20.80 -9.98
N LYS A 212 16.58 -19.67 -9.30
CA LYS A 212 16.55 -19.62 -7.82
C LYS A 212 15.42 -20.46 -7.25
N LEU A 213 14.21 -20.34 -7.80
CA LEU A 213 13.06 -21.15 -7.40
C LEU A 213 13.29 -22.65 -7.63
N ALA A 214 13.95 -23.04 -8.73
CA ALA A 214 14.32 -24.42 -8.99
C ALA A 214 15.41 -24.94 -8.03
N ALA A 215 16.36 -24.10 -7.62
CA ALA A 215 17.35 -24.44 -6.59
C ALA A 215 16.71 -24.60 -5.21
N GLU A 216 15.80 -23.70 -4.82
CA GLU A 216 15.01 -23.83 -3.59
C GLU A 216 14.14 -25.09 -3.58
N ALA A 217 13.52 -25.45 -4.72
CA ALA A 217 12.73 -26.67 -4.83
C ALA A 217 13.60 -27.92 -4.60
N LYS A 218 14.76 -28.01 -5.26
CA LYS A 218 15.73 -29.11 -5.07
C LYS A 218 16.23 -29.21 -3.62
N ALA A 219 16.55 -28.08 -2.98
CA ALA A 219 16.97 -28.05 -1.58
C ALA A 219 15.85 -28.53 -0.63
N ARG A 220 14.59 -28.19 -0.90
CA ARG A 220 13.43 -28.71 -0.15
C ARG A 220 13.19 -30.19 -0.40
N GLU A 221 13.43 -30.70 -1.60
CA GLU A 221 13.37 -32.13 -1.91
C GLU A 221 14.48 -32.92 -1.19
N GLN A 222 15.69 -32.39 -1.11
CA GLN A 222 16.80 -32.96 -0.33
C GLN A 222 16.45 -33.00 1.16
N LEU A 223 16.06 -31.86 1.75
CA LEU A 223 15.63 -31.77 3.16
C LEU A 223 14.40 -32.63 3.50
N ASN A 224 13.59 -33.01 2.52
CA ASN A 224 12.47 -33.93 2.72
C ASN A 224 12.92 -35.41 2.64
N LYS A 225 13.93 -35.75 1.82
CA LYS A 225 14.54 -37.09 1.79
C LYS A 225 15.30 -37.37 3.08
N GLU A 226 16.13 -36.42 3.52
CA GLU A 226 16.87 -36.48 4.80
C GLU A 226 15.96 -36.61 6.04
N LYS A 227 14.67 -36.29 5.94
CA LYS A 227 13.67 -36.46 7.01
C LYS A 227 12.89 -37.77 6.96
N ILE A 228 13.04 -38.55 5.89
CA ILE A 228 12.38 -39.86 5.74
C ILE A 228 13.30 -41.00 6.20
N GLU A 229 14.62 -40.79 6.22
CA GLU A 229 15.59 -41.73 6.76
C GLU A 229 15.92 -41.40 8.23
N PRO A 230 15.61 -42.28 9.21
CA PRO A 230 15.85 -42.02 10.62
C PRO A 230 17.30 -42.35 11.02
N PRO A 231 17.91 -41.60 11.97
CA PRO A 231 19.25 -41.89 12.45
C PRO A 231 19.26 -43.03 13.49
N GLY A 232 20.09 -44.06 13.26
CA GLY A 232 20.50 -45.01 14.30
C GLY A 232 20.26 -46.48 13.96
N GLY A 233 21.34 -47.19 13.64
CA GLY A 233 21.37 -48.65 13.46
C GLY A 233 22.81 -49.15 13.34
N GLN A 234 23.48 -49.34 14.49
CA GLN A 234 24.81 -49.96 14.54
C GLN A 234 24.69 -51.44 14.93
N SER A 235 25.25 -52.33 14.11
CA SER A 235 25.67 -53.67 14.53
C SER A 235 26.71 -54.22 13.53
N GLU A 236 27.87 -54.58 14.05
CA GLU A 236 28.91 -55.44 13.45
C GLU A 236 28.30 -56.80 12.99
N ASP A 237 28.84 -57.58 12.04
CA ASP A 237 29.99 -57.41 11.10
C ASP A 237 29.65 -58.13 9.75
N GLU A 238 30.48 -58.70 8.86
CA GLU A 238 31.89 -59.15 8.80
C GLU A 238 32.56 -58.78 7.42
N HIS A 239 33.69 -59.44 7.08
CA HIS A 239 34.44 -59.37 5.82
C HIS A 239 33.77 -60.19 4.66
N GLU A 240 34.12 -60.13 3.36
CA GLU A 240 35.44 -60.09 2.68
C GLU A 240 35.50 -59.40 1.29
N THR A 241 36.66 -58.76 1.03
CA THR A 241 37.42 -58.57 -0.24
C THR A 241 36.75 -58.24 -1.60
N GLY A 242 37.29 -57.22 -2.29
CA GLY A 242 37.51 -57.29 -3.76
C GLY A 242 37.43 -56.00 -4.60
N GLY A 243 38.57 -55.36 -4.88
CA GLY A 243 38.76 -54.36 -5.97
C GLY A 243 38.07 -52.99 -5.80
N SER A 244 38.74 -51.88 -5.48
CA SER A 244 39.76 -51.11 -6.25
C SER A 244 39.24 -50.43 -7.53
N GLU A 245 38.96 -49.12 -7.48
CA GLU A 245 39.57 -48.13 -8.39
C GLU A 245 39.40 -46.65 -7.98
N ALA A 246 40.36 -45.84 -8.41
CA ALA A 246 40.39 -44.37 -8.57
C ALA A 246 39.58 -43.46 -7.62
N VAL A 247 40.27 -42.87 -6.63
CA VAL A 247 39.93 -41.54 -6.10
C VAL A 247 40.36 -40.48 -7.12
N LEU A 248 39.47 -39.53 -7.46
CA LEU A 248 39.87 -38.21 -7.96
C LEU A 248 39.10 -37.11 -7.23
N SER A 249 39.85 -36.35 -6.43
CA SER A 249 39.38 -35.16 -5.73
C SER A 249 39.62 -33.92 -6.58
N GLU A 250 38.59 -33.12 -6.86
CA GLU A 250 38.80 -31.76 -7.34
C GLU A 250 37.79 -30.79 -6.70
N ALA A 251 38.29 -29.97 -5.77
CA ALA A 251 37.51 -29.03 -4.99
C ALA A 251 38.30 -27.73 -4.78
N LEU A 252 38.61 -27.03 -5.88
CA LEU A 252 39.19 -25.69 -5.83
C LEU A 252 38.99 -24.95 -7.16
N LEU A 253 38.18 -23.87 -7.13
CA LEU A 253 38.62 -22.54 -7.57
C LEU A 253 37.48 -21.52 -7.37
N VAL A 254 37.55 -20.80 -6.24
CA VAL A 254 37.02 -19.46 -6.12
C VAL A 254 38.23 -18.55 -5.88
N SER A 255 38.70 -17.88 -6.93
CA SER A 255 39.47 -16.65 -6.82
C SER A 255 39.38 -15.84 -8.12
N GLU A 256 39.19 -14.54 -7.95
CA GLU A 256 39.80 -13.45 -8.73
C GLU A 256 39.97 -13.63 -10.26
N MET A 257 39.10 -12.95 -11.02
CA MET A 257 39.54 -12.09 -12.13
C MET A 257 38.81 -10.74 -12.07
N GLU A 258 39.43 -9.74 -12.68
CA GLU A 258 39.24 -8.29 -12.51
C GLU A 258 37.95 -7.72 -13.14
#